data_AF-A0A067QSC8-F1
#
_entry.id   AF-A0A067QSC8-F1
#
_cell.length_a   1.000
_cell.length_b   1.000
_cell.length_c   1.000
_cell.angle_alpha   90.00
_cell.angle_beta   90.00
_cell.angle_gamma   90.00
#
_symmetry.space_group_name_H-M   'P 1'
#
loop_
_entity.id
_entity.type
_entity.pdbx_description
1 polymer ?
#
loop_
_entity_poly.entity_id
_entity_poly.type
_entity_poly.pdbx_seq_one_letter_code
_entity_poly.pdbx_strand_id
1 'polypeptide(L)'
;YRENAQRLSRIYRDQPLTPLDQAVFWTEYVIRHKGAPHMRSAALDLTWYQYFLLDVIAVLTLAAGSSVIGVFLILRSIVRKIFSGRRQDTEDLLRRKKRT
;
A
#
# COMPACT_ATOMS: atom_id res chain seq x y z
N TYR A 1 -1.52 -27.27 -27.41
CA TYR A 1 -1.16 -25.86 -27.68
C TYR A 1 -1.39 -25.41 -29.12
N ARG A 2 -0.95 -26.15 -30.14
CA ARG A 2 -1.09 -25.75 -31.57
C ARG A 2 -2.55 -25.67 -32.06
N GLU A 3 -3.41 -26.56 -31.60
CA GLU A 3 -4.84 -26.58 -31.99
C GLU A 3 -5.63 -25.38 -31.44
N ASN A 4 -5.35 -24.96 -30.20
CA ASN A 4 -5.98 -23.76 -29.63
C ASN A 4 -5.57 -22.48 -30.35
N ALA A 5 -4.30 -22.38 -30.78
CA ALA A 5 -3.82 -21.25 -31.57
C ALA A 5 -4.49 -21.19 -32.97
N GLN A 6 -4.69 -22.35 -33.60
CA GLN A 6 -5.40 -22.43 -34.88
C GLN A 6 -6.89 -22.10 -34.73
N ARG A 7 -7.53 -22.51 -33.62
CA ARG A 7 -8.91 -22.17 -33.31
C ARG A 7 -9.09 -20.66 -33.09
N LEU A 8 -8.22 -20.02 -32.31
CA LEU A 8 -8.23 -18.57 -32.14
C LEU A 8 -8.02 -17.83 -33.47
N SER A 9 -7.10 -18.30 -34.31
CA SER A 9 -6.82 -17.67 -35.61
C SER A 9 -8.03 -17.69 -36.56
N ARG A 10 -8.83 -18.76 -36.54
CA ARG A 10 -10.07 -18.85 -37.34
C ARG A 10 -11.12 -17.87 -36.83
N ILE A 11 -11.33 -17.82 -35.50
CA ILE A 11 -12.28 -16.90 -34.86
C ILE A 11 -11.91 -15.43 -35.15
N TYR A 12 -10.61 -15.10 -35.15
CA TYR A 12 -10.13 -13.75 -35.49
C TYR A 12 -10.32 -13.38 -36.97
N ARG A 13 -10.40 -14.36 -37.88
CA ARG A 13 -10.67 -14.13 -39.30
C ARG A 13 -12.16 -14.16 -39.65
N ASP A 14 -13.00 -14.72 -38.78
CA ASP A 14 -14.45 -14.76 -38.93
C ASP A 14 -15.15 -13.47 -38.46
N GLN A 15 -14.41 -12.44 -38.04
CA GLN A 15 -15.00 -11.13 -37.77
C GLN A 15 -15.37 -10.42 -39.08
N PRO A 16 -16.61 -9.94 -39.23
CA PRO A 16 -17.11 -9.33 -40.47
C PRO A 16 -16.47 -7.98 -40.79
N LEU A 17 -15.70 -7.41 -39.86
CA LEU A 17 -15.00 -6.14 -40.02
C LEU A 17 -13.49 -6.39 -40.00
N THR A 18 -12.80 -5.96 -41.05
CA THR A 18 -11.34 -6.07 -41.08
C THR A 18 -10.74 -5.27 -39.91
N PRO A 19 -9.64 -5.73 -39.29
CA PRO A 19 -9.00 -5.01 -38.19
C PRO A 19 -8.56 -3.59 -38.59
N LEU A 20 -8.34 -3.36 -39.88
CA LEU A 20 -8.06 -2.05 -40.45
C LEU A 20 -9.29 -1.13 -40.35
N ASP A 21 -10.47 -1.60 -40.79
CA ASP A 21 -11.70 -0.82 -40.74
C ASP A 21 -12.12 -0.51 -39.29
N GLN A 22 -11.88 -1.44 -38.37
CA GLN A 22 -12.11 -1.20 -36.94
C GLN A 22 -11.19 -0.09 -36.41
N ALA A 23 -9.90 -0.11 -36.76
CA ALA A 23 -8.95 0.93 -36.33
C ALA A 23 -9.30 2.30 -36.92
N VAL A 24 -9.72 2.35 -38.19
CA VAL A 24 -10.19 3.57 -38.85
C VAL A 24 -11.46 4.10 -38.18
N PHE A 25 -12.44 3.23 -37.91
CA PHE A 25 -13.66 3.60 -37.19
C PHE A 25 -13.36 4.19 -35.81
N TRP A 26 -12.50 3.54 -35.01
CA TRP A 26 -12.12 4.05 -33.69
C TRP A 26 -11.35 5.36 -33.77
N THR A 27 -10.45 5.51 -34.75
CA THR A 27 -9.69 6.75 -34.97
C THR A 27 -10.63 7.90 -35.35
N GLU A 28 -11.54 7.64 -36.28
CA GLU A 28 -12.53 8.63 -36.70
C GLU A 28 -13.53 8.95 -35.60
N TYR A 29 -13.95 7.97 -34.81
CA TYR A 29 -14.81 8.16 -33.64
C TYR A 29 -14.16 9.05 -32.58
N VAL A 30 -12.87 8.85 -32.29
CA VAL A 30 -12.08 9.66 -31.34
C VAL A 30 -11.92 11.09 -31.83
N ILE A 31 -11.65 11.28 -33.12
CA ILE A 31 -11.51 12.61 -33.74
C ILE A 31 -12.86 13.35 -33.78
N ARG A 32 -13.93 12.65 -34.20
CA ARG A 32 -15.28 13.22 -34.36
C ARG A 32 -15.94 13.59 -33.03
N HIS A 33 -15.63 12.86 -31.96
CA HIS A 33 -16.09 13.18 -30.60
C HIS A 33 -15.06 13.97 -29.78
N LYS A 34 -14.07 14.62 -30.45
CA LYS A 34 -13.04 15.49 -29.86
C LYS A 34 -12.41 14.94 -28.58
N GLY A 35 -12.07 13.64 -28.60
CA GLY A 35 -11.63 12.90 -27.44
C GLY A 35 -12.79 12.75 -26.46
N ALA A 36 -13.52 11.63 -26.56
CA ALA A 36 -14.57 11.24 -25.64
C ALA A 36 -14.22 11.72 -24.20
N PRO A 37 -14.95 12.69 -23.62
CA PRO A 37 -14.58 13.28 -22.33
C PRO A 37 -14.62 12.27 -21.17
N HIS A 38 -15.13 11.06 -21.44
CA HIS A 38 -15.18 9.88 -20.58
C HIS A 38 -14.05 8.86 -20.86
N MET A 39 -13.24 9.07 -21.91
CA MET A 39 -11.98 8.35 -22.20
C MET A 39 -10.73 9.24 -22.08
N ARG A 40 -10.85 10.53 -21.76
CA ARG A 40 -9.75 11.20 -21.05
C ARG A 40 -9.72 10.55 -19.68
N SER A 41 -8.65 9.83 -19.39
CA SER A 41 -8.48 9.29 -18.05
C SER A 41 -8.63 10.44 -17.07
N ALA A 42 -9.50 10.26 -16.08
CA ALA A 42 -9.48 11.06 -14.87
C ALA A 42 -8.13 10.96 -14.14
N ALA A 43 -7.07 10.40 -14.74
CA ALA A 43 -5.73 10.38 -14.19
C ALA A 43 -5.03 11.74 -14.27
N LEU A 44 -5.51 12.68 -15.12
CA LEU A 44 -4.97 14.05 -15.17
C LEU A 44 -5.77 15.06 -14.33
N ASP A 45 -7.03 14.77 -14.01
CA ASP A 45 -7.86 15.54 -13.05
C ASP A 45 -7.97 14.86 -11.68
N LEU A 46 -7.19 13.79 -11.45
CA LEU A 46 -7.08 13.21 -10.11
C LEU A 46 -6.28 14.17 -9.26
N THR A 47 -6.99 15.07 -8.59
CA THR A 47 -6.50 15.88 -7.48
C THR A 47 -5.44 15.11 -6.69
N TRP A 48 -4.29 15.74 -6.42
CA TRP A 48 -3.18 15.18 -5.62
C TRP A 48 -3.63 14.34 -4.41
N TYR A 49 -4.73 14.74 -3.78
CA TYR A 49 -5.39 14.02 -2.69
C TYR A 49 -5.88 12.60 -3.02
N GLN A 50 -6.43 12.34 -4.22
CA GLN A 50 -6.84 11.00 -4.66
C GLN A 50 -5.65 10.12 -5.08
N TYR A 51 -4.56 10.71 -5.58
CA TYR A 51 -3.33 9.96 -5.87
C TYR A 51 -2.64 9.49 -4.59
N PHE A 52 -2.61 10.35 -3.57
CA PHE A 52 -1.90 10.06 -2.33
C PHE A 52 -2.71 9.27 -1.30
N LEU A 53 -4.00 8.99 -1.53
CA LEU A 53 -4.93 8.37 -0.55
C LEU A 53 -4.56 8.78 0.87
N LEU A 54 -4.84 10.03 1.25
CA LEU A 54 -4.44 10.57 2.56
C LEU A 54 -4.82 9.66 3.74
N ASP A 55 -5.91 8.91 3.61
CA ASP A 55 -6.32 7.88 4.56
C ASP A 55 -5.26 6.78 4.73
N VAL A 56 -4.72 6.24 3.62
CA VAL A 56 -3.64 5.25 3.63
C VAL A 56 -2.36 5.82 4.24
N ILE A 57 -1.99 7.06 3.92
CA ILE A 57 -0.81 7.71 4.53
C ILE A 57 -1.01 7.90 6.03
N ALA A 58 -2.20 8.34 6.45
CA ALA A 58 -2.54 8.54 7.85
C ALA A 58 -2.47 7.22 8.62
N VAL A 59 -3.09 6.15 8.10
CA VAL A 59 -3.04 4.81 8.70
C VAL A 59 -1.61 4.27 8.78
N LEU A 60 -0.81 4.40 7.71
CA LEU A 60 0.58 3.97 7.70
C LEU A 60 1.44 4.75 8.72
N THR A 61 1.26 6.06 8.79
CA THR A 61 2.02 6.91 9.73
C THR A 61 1.65 6.59 11.17
N LEU A 62 0.35 6.38 11.46
CA LEU A 62 -0.12 5.98 12.79
C LEU A 62 0.37 4.57 13.16
N ALA A 63 0.34 3.61 12.23
CA ALA A 63 0.84 2.26 12.46
C ALA A 63 2.34 2.25 12.74
N ALA A 64 3.13 2.98 11.94
CA ALA A 64 4.57 3.11 12.15
C ALA A 64 4.88 3.84 13.47
N GLY A 65 4.22 4.97 13.73
CA GLY A 65 4.41 5.76 14.95
C GLY A 65 4.05 4.99 16.21
N SER A 66 2.89 4.31 16.22
CA SER A 66 2.47 3.47 17.35
C SER A 66 3.42 2.30 17.59
N SER A 67 3.97 1.69 16.54
CA SER A 67 4.98 0.64 16.67
C SER A 67 6.26 1.15 17.34
N VAL A 68 6.78 2.30 16.90
CA VAL A 68 7.99 2.92 17.47
C VAL A 68 7.75 3.32 18.93
N ILE A 69 6.62 3.96 19.23
CA ILE A 69 6.24 4.35 20.59
C ILE A 69 6.10 3.09 21.47
N GLY A 70 5.45 2.05 20.96
CA GLY A 70 5.29 0.78 21.67
C GLY A 70 6.64 0.17 22.06
N VAL A 71 7.57 0.06 21.11
CA VAL A 71 8.94 -0.44 21.38
C VAL A 71 9.65 0.44 22.41
N PHE A 72 9.58 1.76 22.26
CA PHE A 72 10.22 2.69 23.21
C PHE A 72 9.65 2.57 24.63
N LEU A 73 8.32 2.45 24.76
CA LEU A 73 7.65 2.27 26.03
C LEU A 73 8.01 0.93 26.68
N ILE A 74 8.07 -0.15 25.91
CA ILE A 74 8.48 -1.47 26.39
C ILE A 74 9.92 -1.42 26.90
N LEU A 75 10.85 -0.87 26.11
CA LEU A 75 12.25 -0.72 26.52
C LEU A 75 12.38 0.10 27.81
N ARG A 76 11.69 1.25 27.89
CA ARG A 76 11.69 2.11 29.09
C ARG A 76 11.08 1.39 30.29
N SER A 77 10.09 0.53 30.09
CA SER A 77 9.44 -0.24 31.17
C SER A 77 10.35 -1.34 31.69
N ILE A 78 11.07 -2.04 30.80
CA ILE A 78 12.10 -3.03 31.15
C ILE A 78 13.22 -2.38 31.96
N VAL A 79 13.75 -1.24 31.48
CA VAL A 79 14.81 -0.50 32.20
C VAL A 79 14.34 -0.06 33.59
N ARG A 80 13.12 0.48 33.70
CA ARG A 80 12.54 0.86 35.00
C ARG A 80 12.37 -0.33 35.94
N LYS A 81 11.94 -1.49 35.43
CA LYS A 81 11.76 -2.71 36.22
C LYS A 81 13.10 -3.28 36.71
N ILE A 82 14.13 -3.27 35.87
CA ILE A 82 15.49 -3.69 36.26
C ILE A 82 16.09 -2.74 37.29
N PHE A 83 15.90 -1.42 37.14
CA PHE A 83 16.44 -0.43 38.06
C PHE A 83 15.76 -0.48 39.43
N SER A 84 14.43 -0.64 39.46
CA SER A 84 13.69 -0.85 40.71
C SER A 84 14.05 -2.17 41.39
N GLY A 85 14.24 -3.26 40.63
CA GLY A 85 14.70 -4.54 41.14
C GLY A 85 16.09 -4.47 41.80
N ARG A 86 17.07 -3.82 41.15
CA ARG A 86 18.42 -3.63 41.72
C ARG A 86 18.43 -2.81 43.01
N ARG A 87 17.57 -1.78 43.10
CA ARG A 87 17.48 -0.94 44.29
C ARG A 87 16.99 -1.74 45.50
N GLN A 88 15.99 -2.59 45.30
CA GLN A 88 15.42 -3.39 46.38
C GLN A 88 16.40 -4.45 46.89
N ASP A 89 17.12 -5.14 45.99
CA ASP A 89 18.19 -6.07 46.36
C ASP A 89 19.32 -5.37 47.15
N THR A 90 19.72 -4.18 46.72
CA THR A 90 20.74 -3.38 47.43
C THR A 90 20.30 -3.02 48.85
N GLU A 91 19.05 -2.58 49.03
CA GLU A 91 18.49 -2.25 50.35
C GLU A 91 18.40 -3.48 51.26
N ASP A 92 18.04 -4.64 50.72
CA ASP A 92 17.96 -5.91 51.46
C ASP A 92 19.34 -6.39 51.90
N LEU A 93 20.37 -6.25 51.06
CA LEU A 93 21.76 -6.55 51.41
C LEU A 93 22.28 -5.64 52.52
N LEU A 94 22.00 -4.32 52.45
CA LEU A 94 22.37 -3.36 53.50
C LEU A 94 21.68 -3.69 54.84
N ARG A 95 20.40 -4.07 54.82
CA ARG A 95 19.65 -4.51 56.01
C ARG A 95 20.19 -5.79 56.62
N ARG A 96 20.69 -6.74 55.82
CA ARG A 96 21.35 -7.95 56.33
C ARG A 96 22.69 -7.63 57.00
N LYS A 97 23.53 -6.80 56.37
CA LYS A 97 24.83 -6.39 56.92
C LYS A 97 24.71 -5.64 58.25
N LYS A 98 23.64 -4.86 58.46
CA LYS A 98 23.40 -4.14 59.72
C LYS A 98 22.98 -5.05 60.88
N ARG A 99 22.57 -6.31 60.61
CA ARG A 99 22.15 -7.28 61.62
C ARG A 99 23.28 -8.22 62.09
N THR A 100 24.39 -8.25 61.36
CA THR A 100 25.66 -8.93 61.72
C THR A 100 26.65 -7.92 62.27
#